data_AF-A0A8T3ZLU0-F1
#
_entry.id   AF-A0A8T3ZLU0-F1
#
_cell.length_a   1.000
_cell.length_b   1.000
_cell.length_c   1.000
_cell.angle_alpha   90.00
_cell.angle_beta   90.00
_cell.angle_gamma   90.00
#
_symmetry.space_group_name_H-M   'P 1'
#
loop_
_entity.id
_entity.type
_entity.pdbx_description
1 polymer ?
#
loop_
_entity_poly.entity_id
_entity_poly.type
_entity_poly.pdbx_seq_one_letter_code
_entity_poly.pdbx_strand_id
1 'polypeptide(L)' 'MNDYYTTLGVSRTATLREIRSAFRRIAQQCHPDKNKG' A
#
# COMPACT_ATOMS: atom_id res chain seq x y z
N MET A 1 7.79 -0.01 16.92
CA MET A 1 6.83 0.99 16.42
C MET A 1 6.47 0.55 15.00
N ASN A 2 5.26 0.07 14.75
CA ASN A 2 4.86 -0.31 13.38
C ASN A 2 4.45 0.96 12.65
N ASP A 3 5.39 1.56 11.92
CA ASP A 3 5.11 2.72 11.10
C ASP A 3 4.27 2.32 9.88
N TYR A 4 2.95 2.41 10.03
CA TYR A 4 1.98 2.10 8.97
C TYR A 4 2.25 2.89 7.68
N TYR A 5 2.80 4.10 7.82
CA TYR A 5 3.18 4.97 6.72
C TYR A 5 4.37 4.40 5.92
N THR A 6 5.41 3.87 6.57
CA THR A 6 6.52 3.19 5.87
C THR A 6 6.08 1.87 5.27
N THR A 7 5.20 1.10 5.93
CA THR A 7 4.63 -0.13 5.35
C THR A 7 3.86 0.15 4.06
N LEU A 8 3.11 1.26 4.03
CA LEU A 8 2.38 1.71 2.83
C LEU A 8 3.27 2.48 1.84
N GLY A 9 4.52 2.80 2.18
CA GLY A 9 5.43 3.59 1.35
C GLY A 9 5.01 5.05 1.16
N VAL A 10 4.27 5.62 2.11
CA VAL A 10 3.73 6.99 2.05
C VAL A 10 4.31 7.85 3.16
N SER A 11 4.35 9.17 2.94
CA SER A 11 4.72 10.12 4.00
C SER A 11 3.68 10.13 5.13
N ARG A 12 4.09 10.51 6.34
CA ARG A 12 3.17 10.76 7.47
C ARG A 12 2.18 11.90 7.19
N THR A 13 2.54 12.79 6.25
CA THR A 13 1.71 13.89 5.76
C THR A 13 0.89 13.53 4.52
N ALA A 14 0.95 12.28 4.06
CA ALA A 14 0.26 11.85 2.85
C ALA A 14 -1.26 11.99 3.02
N THR A 15 -1.89 12.43 1.94
CA THR A 15 -3.34 12.62 1.89
C THR A 15 -4.06 11.28 1.80
N LEU A 16 -5.33 11.26 2.20
CA LEU A 16 -6.18 10.06 2.11
C LEU A 16 -6.25 9.48 0.67
N ARG A 17 -6.00 10.31 -0.35
CA ARG A 17 -5.98 9.91 -1.76
C ARG A 17 -4.70 9.14 -2.10
N GLU A 18 -3.55 9.60 -1.60
CA GLU A 18 -2.25 8.95 -1.77
C GLU A 18 -2.19 7.62 -1.02
N ILE A 19 -2.69 7.59 0.23
CA ILE A 19 -2.80 6.37 1.04
C ILE A 19 -3.61 5.29 0.30
N ARG A 20 -4.79 5.65 -0.24
CA ARG A 20 -5.63 4.73 -1.01
C ARG A 20 -4.98 4.26 -2.31
N SER A 21 -4.21 5.13 -2.97
CA SER A 21 -3.48 4.78 -4.19
C SER A 21 -2.35 3.79 -3.91
N ALA A 22 -1.54 4.05 -2.88
CA ALA A 22 -0.44 3.19 -2.46
C ALA A 22 -0.94 1.82 -2.01
N PHE A 23 -2.01 1.79 -1.20
CA PHE A 23 -2.64 0.54 -0.78
C PHE A 23 -3.11 -0.30 -1.97
N ARG A 24 -3.81 0.29 -2.94
CA ARG A 24 -4.26 -0.43 -4.14
C ARG A 24 -3.10 -1.01 -4.94
N ARG A 25 -1.99 -0.27 -5.06
CA ARG A 25 -0.80 -0.73 -5.79
C ARG A 25 -0.17 -1.95 -5.12
N ILE A 26 0.01 -1.90 -3.80
CA ILE A 26 0.54 -3.04 -3.02
C ILE A 26 -0.41 -4.23 -3.08
N ALA A 27 -1.71 -3.99 -2.90
CA ALA A 27 -2.73 -5.03 -2.95
C ALA A 27 -2.76 -5.73 -4.32
N GLN A 28 -2.55 -5.01 -5.43
CA GLN A 28 -2.45 -5.59 -6.76
C GLN A 28 -1.18 -6.42 -6.96
N GLN A 29 -0.06 -6.01 -6.36
CA GLN A 29 1.21 -6.74 -6.44
C GLN A 29 1.21 -8.03 -5.61
N CYS A 30 0.60 -7.97 -4.42
CA CYS A 30 0.44 -9.13 -3.55
C CYS A 30 -0.86 -9.89 -3.80
N HIS A 31 -1.63 -9.55 -4.83
CA HIS A 31 -2.93 -10.15 -5.04
C HIS A 31 -2.78 -11.64 -5.37
N PRO A 32 -3.33 -12.55 -4.56
CA PRO A 32 -3.21 -13.99 -4.82
C PRO A 32 -3.85 -14.41 -6.15
N ASP A 33 -4.82 -13.63 -6.66
CA ASP A 33 -5.45 -13.93 -7.94
C ASP A 33 -4.54 -13.61 -9.15
N LYS A 34 -3.55 -12.71 -8.98
CA LYS A 34 -2.54 -12.39 -10.00
C LYS A 34 -1.26 -13.21 -9.87
N ASN A 35 -0.87 -13.56 -8.64
CA ASN A 35 0.22 -14.50 -8.39
C ASN A 35 -0.35 -15.92 -8.22
N LYS A 36 -1.09 -16.38 -9.24
CA LYS A 36 -1.39 -17.80 -9.40
C LYS A 36 -0.07 -18.48 -9.71
N GLY A 37 0.44 -19.26 -8.75
CA GLY A 37 1.58 -20.15 -8.96
C GLY A 37 1.32 -21.17 -10.06
#